data_AF-A0A2X1BFG6-F1
#
_entry.id   AF-A0A2X1BFG6-F1
#
_cell.length_a   1.000
_cell.length_b   1.000
_cell.length_c   1.000
_cell.angle_alpha   90.00
_cell.angle_beta   90.00
_cell.angle_gamma   90.00
#
_symmetry.space_group_name_H-M   'P 1'
#
loop_
_entity.id
_entity.type
_entity.pdbx_description
1 polymer ?
#
loop_
_entity_poly.entity_id
_entity_poly.type
_entity_poly.pdbx_seq_one_letter_code
_entity_poly.pdbx_strand_id
1 'polypeptide(L)'
;MSQTTIDRRRSGSTAFDRLFRDHPREVDETYLQHMVASAGFGFKLLGLAGAAFAHAIVPGVHKATVSTAIRSMAKDMGGRAEEARETRMRDAGVWDVGL
;
A
#
# COMPACT_ATOMS: atom_id res chain seq x y z
N MET A 1 -36.85 11.85 31.11
CA MET A 1 -37.11 12.04 29.66
C MET A 1 -35.96 12.89 29.14
N SER A 2 -35.02 12.46 28.30
CA SER A 2 -35.00 11.40 27.30
C SER A 2 -33.55 10.98 27.02
N GLN A 3 -33.30 9.68 26.87
CA GLN A 3 -32.12 9.17 26.18
C GLN A 3 -32.38 9.23 24.65
N THR A 4 -31.28 9.26 23.87
CA THR A 4 -31.18 8.65 22.53
C THR A 4 -31.77 9.40 21.32
N THR A 5 -31.02 10.34 20.76
CA THR A 5 -30.99 10.68 19.30
C THR A 5 -29.91 11.74 19.14
N ILE A 6 -28.71 11.53 18.59
CA ILE A 6 -28.36 11.05 17.25
C ILE A 6 -26.90 10.56 17.33
N ASP A 7 -26.69 9.26 17.49
CA ASP A 7 -25.47 8.59 17.04
C ASP A 7 -25.93 7.48 16.09
N ARG A 8 -26.16 7.86 14.83
CA ARG A 8 -26.63 6.94 13.79
C ARG A 8 -25.87 7.20 12.50
N ARG A 9 -24.62 6.72 12.45
CA ARG A 9 -24.05 5.87 11.38
C ARG A 9 -22.52 5.74 11.53
N ARG A 10 -22.08 4.81 12.37
CA ARG A 10 -20.85 4.02 12.12
C ARG A 10 -21.11 2.52 12.32
N SER A 11 -22.34 2.08 12.04
CA SER A 11 -22.67 0.65 12.00
C SER A 11 -22.46 0.16 10.57
N GLY A 12 -21.38 -0.61 10.32
CA GLY A 12 -21.26 -1.38 9.08
C GLY A 12 -19.88 -1.81 8.58
N SER A 13 -18.74 -1.40 9.18
CA SER A 13 -17.43 -1.91 8.76
C SER A 13 -16.84 -2.83 9.82
N THR A 14 -16.71 -4.12 9.54
CA THR A 14 -15.93 -5.02 10.39
C THR A 14 -14.43 -4.71 10.23
N ALA A 15 -13.58 -5.18 11.15
CA ALA A 15 -12.11 -5.08 10.98
C ALA A 15 -11.65 -5.76 9.67
N PHE A 16 -12.38 -6.79 9.24
CA PHE A 16 -12.18 -7.46 7.96
C PHE A 16 -12.46 -6.54 6.77
N ASP A 17 -13.58 -5.80 6.77
CA ASP A 17 -13.88 -4.86 5.69
C ASP A 17 -12.79 -3.79 5.57
N ARG A 18 -12.29 -3.28 6.70
CA ARG A 18 -11.21 -2.28 6.69
C ARG A 18 -9.90 -2.83 6.10
N LEU A 19 -9.49 -4.03 6.50
CA LEU A 19 -8.22 -4.61 6.05
C LEU A 19 -8.26 -5.12 4.61
N PHE A 20 -9.36 -5.77 4.23
CA PHE A 20 -9.42 -6.56 2.99
C PHE A 20 -10.26 -5.91 1.90
N ARG A 21 -11.09 -4.90 2.23
CA ARG A 21 -11.95 -4.20 1.27
C ARG A 21 -11.57 -2.73 1.12
N ASP A 22 -11.43 -2.00 2.22
CA ASP A 22 -11.15 -0.56 2.17
C ASP A 22 -9.70 -0.30 1.76
N HIS A 23 -8.73 -1.07 2.26
CA HIS A 23 -7.31 -0.88 1.95
C HIS A 23 -6.96 -1.05 0.46
N PRO A 24 -7.38 -2.11 -0.27
CA PRO A 24 -7.16 -2.19 -1.71
C PRO A 24 -7.85 -1.07 -2.51
N ARG A 25 -8.98 -0.57 -2.03
CA ARG A 25 -9.73 0.51 -2.70
C ARG A 25 -9.06 1.86 -2.61
N GLU A 26 -8.18 2.09 -1.62
CA GLU A 26 -7.41 3.32 -1.56
C GLU A 26 -6.52 3.46 -2.81
N VAL A 27 -5.98 2.35 -3.31
CA VAL A 27 -5.14 2.30 -4.53
C VAL A 27 -5.90 1.83 -5.78
N ASP A 28 -7.23 1.95 -5.78
CA ASP A 28 -8.12 1.52 -6.89
C ASP A 28 -7.92 0.08 -7.40
N GLU A 29 -7.54 -0.85 -6.50
CA GLU A 29 -7.30 -2.25 -6.85
C GLU A 29 -8.36 -3.20 -6.27
N THR A 30 -8.64 -4.28 -7.01
CA THR A 30 -9.27 -5.46 -6.41
C THR A 30 -8.31 -6.14 -5.42
N TYR A 31 -8.84 -6.85 -4.42
CA TYR A 31 -8.00 -7.55 -3.43
C TYR A 31 -6.97 -8.49 -4.07
N LEU A 32 -7.32 -9.20 -5.15
CA LEU A 32 -6.39 -10.09 -5.84
C LEU A 32 -5.26 -9.33 -6.55
N GLN A 33 -5.58 -8.19 -7.19
CA GLN A 33 -4.55 -7.33 -7.80
C GLN A 33 -3.59 -6.81 -6.72
N HIS A 34 -4.13 -6.31 -5.61
CA HIS A 34 -3.35 -5.82 -4.48
C HIS A 34 -2.47 -6.90 -3.84
N MET A 35 -3.02 -8.11 -3.69
CA MET A 35 -2.30 -9.28 -3.19
C MET A 35 -1.14 -9.66 -4.12
N VAL A 36 -1.38 -9.74 -5.44
CA VAL A 36 -0.35 -10.08 -6.43
C VAL A 36 0.75 -9.01 -6.47
N ALA A 37 0.37 -7.72 -6.44
CA ALA A 37 1.32 -6.62 -6.40
C ALA A 37 2.21 -6.72 -5.15
N SER A 38 1.59 -6.83 -3.97
CA SER A 38 2.27 -6.94 -2.68
C SER A 38 3.18 -8.17 -2.61
N ALA A 39 2.68 -9.33 -3.07
CA ALA A 39 3.47 -10.56 -3.14
C ALA A 39 4.68 -10.40 -4.09
N GLY A 40 4.50 -9.73 -5.23
CA GLY A 40 5.59 -9.43 -6.16
C GLY A 40 6.72 -8.62 -5.55
N PHE A 41 6.40 -7.60 -4.73
CA PHE A 41 7.42 -6.86 -3.96
C PHE A 41 8.09 -7.75 -2.91
N GLY A 42 7.33 -8.58 -2.21
CA GLY A 42 7.85 -9.51 -1.20
C GLY A 42 8.87 -10.50 -1.78
N PHE A 43 8.55 -11.16 -2.91
CA PHE A 43 9.47 -12.08 -3.56
C PHE A 43 10.74 -11.39 -4.09
N LYS A 44 10.62 -10.16 -4.62
CA LYS A 44 11.79 -9.35 -5.00
C LYS A 44 12.68 -9.09 -3.80
N LEU A 45 12.13 -8.61 -2.69
CA LEU A 45 12.89 -8.33 -1.46
C LEU A 45 13.58 -9.57 -0.91
N LEU A 46 12.92 -10.73 -0.97
CA LEU A 46 13.52 -12.01 -0.55
C LEU A 46 14.75 -12.35 -1.41
N GLY A 47 14.65 -12.19 -2.74
CA GLY A 47 15.79 -12.36 -3.65
C GLY A 47 16.92 -11.35 -3.38
N LEU A 48 16.58 -10.09 -3.10
CA LEU A 48 17.56 -9.06 -2.76
C LEU A 48 18.26 -9.32 -1.42
N ALA A 49 17.56 -9.90 -0.44
CA ALA A 49 18.19 -10.34 0.81
C ALA A 49 19.26 -11.42 0.54
N GLY A 50 18.95 -12.39 -0.32
CA GLY A 50 19.93 -13.37 -0.79
C GLY A 50 21.14 -12.73 -1.48
N ALA A 51 20.91 -11.77 -2.38
CA ALA A 51 21.97 -11.02 -3.05
C ALA A 51 22.83 -10.21 -2.07
N ALA A 52 22.22 -9.62 -1.03
CA ALA A 52 22.93 -8.89 0.02
C ALA A 52 23.84 -9.83 0.84
N PHE A 53 23.36 -11.02 1.21
CA PHE A 53 24.17 -12.01 1.91
C PHE A 53 25.32 -12.54 1.04
N ALA A 54 25.06 -12.80 -0.24
CA ALA A 54 26.10 -13.19 -1.19
C ALA A 54 27.18 -12.10 -1.30
N HIS A 55 26.80 -10.81 -1.34
CA HIS A 55 27.74 -9.69 -1.30
C HIS A 55 28.53 -9.63 0.02
N ALA A 56 27.87 -9.89 1.16
CA ALA A 56 28.54 -9.89 2.46
C ALA A 56 29.61 -10.98 2.56
N ILE A 57 29.38 -12.15 1.94
CA ILE A 57 30.35 -13.25 1.87
C ILE A 57 31.43 -12.97 0.82
N VAL A 58 31.03 -12.45 -0.34
CA VAL A 58 31.92 -12.14 -1.46
C VAL A 58 31.69 -10.69 -1.90
N PRO A 59 32.47 -9.71 -1.39
CA PRO A 59 32.28 -8.28 -1.68
C PRO A 59 32.34 -7.92 -3.18
N GLY A 60 32.86 -8.84 -4.02
CA GLY A 60 32.91 -8.69 -5.47
C GLY A 60 31.57 -8.88 -6.20
N VAL A 61 30.60 -9.60 -5.62
CA VAL A 61 29.32 -9.92 -6.29
C VAL A 61 28.21 -8.97 -5.87
N HIS A 62 27.18 -8.77 -6.69
CA HIS A 62 25.97 -7.98 -6.35
C HIS A 62 26.17 -6.53 -5.85
N LYS A 63 27.31 -5.89 -6.15
CA LYS A 63 27.71 -4.56 -5.65
C LYS A 63 26.64 -3.46 -5.71
N ALA A 64 25.78 -3.47 -6.73
CA ALA A 64 24.72 -2.49 -6.92
C ALA A 64 23.31 -3.11 -7.08
N THR A 65 23.18 -4.43 -6.99
CA THR A 65 21.93 -5.13 -7.28
C THR A 65 20.83 -4.71 -6.30
N VAL A 66 21.14 -4.71 -5.01
CA VAL A 66 20.19 -4.37 -3.94
C VAL A 66 19.79 -2.90 -4.03
N SER A 67 20.76 -1.99 -4.08
CA SER A 67 20.50 -0.55 -4.10
C SER A 67 19.71 -0.11 -5.33
N THR A 68 20.04 -0.64 -6.52
CA THR A 68 19.30 -0.33 -7.75
C THR A 68 17.87 -0.83 -7.69
N ALA A 69 17.67 -2.07 -7.25
CA ALA A 69 16.34 -2.66 -7.16
C ALA A 69 15.47 -1.97 -6.10
N ILE A 70 16.02 -1.61 -4.93
CA ILE A 70 15.28 -0.85 -3.90
C ILE A 70 14.86 0.52 -4.43
N ARG A 71 15.73 1.24 -5.15
CA ARG A 71 15.38 2.54 -5.75
C ARG A 71 14.25 2.41 -6.76
N SER A 72 14.28 1.37 -7.60
CA SER A 72 13.19 1.10 -8.54
C SER A 72 11.88 0.82 -7.81
N MET A 73 11.90 -0.09 -6.81
CA MET A 73 10.70 -0.41 -6.04
C MET A 73 10.16 0.78 -5.26
N ALA A 74 11.03 1.63 -4.71
CA ALA A 74 10.62 2.86 -4.03
C ALA A 74 9.88 3.81 -4.98
N LYS A 75 10.34 3.94 -6.23
CA LYS A 75 9.62 4.69 -7.27
C LYS A 75 8.25 4.07 -7.56
N ASP A 76 8.20 2.76 -7.75
CA ASP A 76 6.95 2.04 -8.05
C ASP A 76 5.93 2.17 -6.90
N MET A 77 6.38 2.04 -5.65
CA MET A 77 5.55 2.22 -4.44
C MET A 77 5.12 3.69 -4.26
N GLY A 78 5.94 4.65 -4.67
CA GLY A 78 5.63 6.07 -4.58
C GLY A 78 4.38 6.46 -5.37
N GLY A 79 4.24 5.97 -6.62
CA GLY A 79 3.05 6.23 -7.44
C GLY A 79 1.77 5.64 -6.81
N ARG A 80 1.87 4.43 -6.24
CA ARG A 80 0.76 3.78 -5.54
C ARG A 80 0.36 4.53 -4.27
N ALA A 81 1.33 5.06 -3.54
CA ALA A 81 1.08 5.87 -2.35
C ALA A 81 0.42 7.22 -2.69
N GLU A 82 0.76 7.79 -3.84
CA GLU A 82 0.11 8.99 -4.37
C GLU A 82 -1.36 8.73 -4.71
N GLU A 83 -1.65 7.65 -5.44
CA GLU A 83 -3.03 7.25 -5.76
C GLU A 83 -3.87 7.01 -4.50
N ALA A 84 -3.31 6.33 -3.49
CA ALA A 84 -3.93 6.20 -2.17
C ALA A 84 -4.25 7.54 -1.51
N ARG A 85 -3.34 8.51 -1.62
CA ARG A 85 -3.54 9.86 -1.08
C ARG A 85 -4.67 10.58 -1.82
N GLU A 86 -4.68 10.52 -3.14
CA GLU A 86 -5.69 11.18 -3.97
C GLU A 86 -7.10 10.63 -3.71
N THR A 87 -7.23 9.30 -3.64
CA THR A 87 -8.50 8.64 -3.29
C THR A 87 -8.98 9.05 -1.90
N ARG A 88 -8.10 9.07 -0.89
CA ARG A 88 -8.47 9.54 0.46
C ARG A 88 -8.89 11.00 0.48
N MET A 89 -8.20 11.87 -0.28
CA MET A 89 -8.58 13.28 -0.42
C MET A 89 -9.94 13.44 -1.11
N ARG A 90 -10.25 12.61 -2.11
CA ARG A 90 -11.55 12.54 -2.80
C ARG A 90 -12.66 12.13 -1.86
N ASP A 91 -12.46 11.05 -1.12
CA ASP A 91 -13.47 10.53 -0.19
C ASP A 91 -13.69 11.45 1.01
N ALA A 92 -12.69 12.25 1.38
CA ALA A 92 -12.80 13.28 2.41
C ALA A 92 -13.50 14.57 1.94
N GLY A 93 -13.92 14.66 0.67
CA GLY A 93 -14.57 15.85 0.10
C GLY A 93 -13.65 17.06 -0.07
N VAL A 94 -12.32 16.87 0.03
CA VAL A 94 -11.32 17.96 -0.04
C VAL A 94 -11.20 18.52 -1.47
N TRP A 95 -11.68 17.79 -2.47
CA TRP A 95 -11.70 18.23 -3.88
C TRP A 95 -12.99 18.95 -4.30
N ASP A 96 -13.93 19.20 -3.38
CA ASP A 96 -15.15 19.94 -3.71
C ASP A 96 -14.83 21.45 -3.87
N VAL A 97 -14.44 21.83 -5.10
CA VAL A 97 -14.21 23.22 -5.50
C VAL A 97 -15.51 23.97 -5.84
N GLY A 98 -16.68 23.40 -5.54
CA GLY A 98 -17.98 24.04 -5.75
C GLY A 98 -18.31 24.21 -7.23
N LEU A 99 -19.00 23.22 -7.80
CA LEU A 99 -19.84 23.36 -9.00
C LEU A 99 -21.25 22.89 -8.69
#